data_AF-A0A1Q9SKE9-F1
#
_entry.id   AF-A0A1Q9SKE9-F1
#
_cell.length_a   1.000
_cell.length_b   1.000
_cell.length_c   1.000
_cell.angle_alpha   90.00
_cell.angle_beta   90.00
_cell.angle_gamma   90.00
#
_symmetry.space_group_name_H-M   'P 1'
#
loop_
_entity.id
_entity.type
_entity.pdbx_description
1 polymer ?
#
loop_
_entity_poly.entity_id
_entity_poly.type
_entity_poly.pdbx_seq_one_letter_code
_entity_poly.pdbx_strand_id
1 'polypeptide(L)'
;MTIAVAALLGAGGLYALNRKGPDPDRDTTMGALLPAVFWTSMSAAFAFPGTQGLQAEFPHLVPRVRGVWIDERFASAGMLGLTGLGYALERRTRRGHRAQV
;
A
#
# COMPACT_ATOMS: atom_id res chain seq x y z
N MET A 1 4.39 9.98 14.47
CA MET A 1 5.50 9.22 13.85
C MET A 1 5.09 8.40 12.62
N THR A 2 3.81 8.06 12.45
CA THR A 2 3.29 7.30 11.29
C THR A 2 3.49 7.97 9.93
N ILE A 3 3.29 9.30 9.84
CA ILE A 3 3.44 10.05 8.58
C ILE A 3 4.87 9.98 8.04
N ALA A 4 5.87 10.12 8.91
CA ALA A 4 7.28 10.07 8.50
C ALA A 4 7.67 8.67 7.98
N VAL A 5 7.19 7.61 8.65
CA VAL A 5 7.41 6.22 8.23
C VAL A 5 6.71 5.95 6.89
N ALA A 6 5.46 6.42 6.73
CA ALA A 6 4.72 6.30 5.47
C ALA A 6 5.46 6.99 4.31
N ALA A 7 5.92 8.22 4.54
CA ALA A 7 6.66 8.99 3.55
C ALA A 7 7.98 8.30 3.17
N LEU A 8 8.73 7.79 4.15
CA LEU A 8 9.99 7.09 3.92
C LEU A 8 9.79 5.81 3.10
N LEU A 9 8.81 4.98 3.48
CA LEU A 9 8.52 3.72 2.79
C LEU A 9 7.94 3.95 1.39
N GLY A 10 7.09 4.96 1.23
CA GLY A 10 6.56 5.37 -0.07
C GLY A 10 7.66 5.90 -1.00
N ALA A 11 8.49 6.83 -0.52
CA ALA A 11 9.60 7.38 -1.28
C ALA A 11 10.66 6.32 -1.60
N GLY A 12 10.97 5.43 -0.65
CA GLY A 12 11.86 4.29 -0.87
C GLY A 12 11.33 3.32 -1.93
N GLY A 13 10.03 3.04 -1.91
CA GLY A 13 9.38 2.24 -2.96
C GLY A 13 9.47 2.91 -4.33
N LEU A 14 9.20 4.21 -4.41
CA LEU A 14 9.32 4.97 -5.65
C LEU A 14 10.77 5.02 -6.17
N TYR A 15 11.73 5.21 -5.28
CA TYR A 15 13.15 5.16 -5.62
C TYR A 15 13.54 3.78 -6.18
N ALA A 16 13.06 2.69 -5.55
CA ALA A 16 13.31 1.34 -6.01
C ALA A 16 12.68 1.05 -7.39
N LEU A 17 11.55 1.68 -7.74
CA LEU A 17 10.96 1.58 -9.08
C LEU A 17 11.70 2.43 -10.12
N ASN A 18 12.22 3.60 -9.72
CA ASN A 18 12.85 4.53 -10.66
C ASN A 18 14.33 4.21 -10.93
N ARG A 19 14.99 3.44 -10.06
CA ARG A 19 16.38 3.04 -10.30
C ARG A 19 16.46 2.05 -11.48
N LYS A 20 17.38 2.29 -12.40
CA LYS A 20 17.67 1.41 -13.54
C LYS A 20 18.74 0.39 -13.15
N GLY A 21 18.37 -0.54 -12.26
CA GLY A 21 19.27 -1.59 -11.79
C GLY A 21 19.43 -2.75 -12.79
N PRO A 22 20.41 -3.64 -12.55
CA PRO A 22 20.64 -4.83 -13.37
C PRO A 22 19.54 -5.89 -13.23
N ASP A 23 18.71 -5.82 -12.18
CA ASP A 23 17.62 -6.75 -11.91
C ASP A 23 16.26 -6.02 -11.73
N PRO A 24 15.55 -5.77 -12.84
CA PRO A 24 14.25 -5.09 -12.80
C PRO A 24 13.17 -5.83 -11.98
N ASP A 25 13.29 -7.16 -11.82
CA ASP A 25 12.31 -7.96 -11.07
C ASP A 25 12.47 -7.73 -9.56
N ARG A 26 13.71 -7.65 -9.08
CA ARG A 26 14.02 -7.25 -7.69
C ARG A 26 13.60 -5.81 -7.42
N ASP A 27 13.82 -4.92 -8.37
CA ASP A 27 13.51 -3.48 -8.28
C ASP A 27 12.01 -3.27 -8.12
N THR A 28 11.21 -3.93 -8.98
CA THR A 28 9.74 -3.97 -8.90
C THR A 28 9.25 -4.55 -7.57
N THR A 29 9.87 -5.65 -7.12
CA THR A 29 9.49 -6.31 -5.86
C THR A 29 9.74 -5.41 -4.66
N MET A 30 10.89 -4.73 -4.59
CA MET A 30 11.19 -3.76 -3.54
C MET A 30 10.26 -2.53 -3.60
N GLY A 31 9.95 -2.08 -4.82
CA GLY A 31 9.01 -0.99 -5.08
C GLY A 31 7.61 -1.24 -4.53
N ALA A 32 7.14 -2.48 -4.61
CA ALA A 32 5.84 -2.88 -4.06
C ALA A 32 5.91 -3.21 -2.55
N LEU A 33 6.96 -3.88 -2.09
CA LEU A 33 7.06 -4.35 -0.71
C LEU A 33 7.13 -3.21 0.31
N LEU A 34 7.91 -2.17 0.03
CA LEU A 34 8.09 -1.05 0.97
C LEU A 34 6.75 -0.37 1.36
N PRO A 35 5.93 0.11 0.41
CA PRO A 35 4.61 0.64 0.75
C PRO A 35 3.65 -0.45 1.26
N ALA A 36 3.74 -1.70 0.78
CA ALA A 36 2.89 -2.78 1.25
C ALA A 36 3.09 -3.07 2.75
N VAL A 37 4.32 -3.04 3.25
CA VAL A 37 4.62 -3.24 4.69
C VAL A 37 3.90 -2.20 5.55
N PHE A 38 3.91 -0.94 5.12
CA PHE A 38 3.20 0.13 5.80
C PHE A 38 1.69 -0.15 5.85
N TRP A 39 1.06 -0.37 4.70
CA TRP A 39 -0.39 -0.57 4.64
C TRP A 39 -0.85 -1.88 5.29
N THR A 40 -0.03 -2.93 5.24
CA THR A 40 -0.30 -4.21 5.91
C THR A 40 -0.27 -4.03 7.42
N SER A 41 0.78 -3.39 7.96
CA SER A 41 0.88 -3.15 9.41
C SER A 41 -0.26 -2.26 9.92
N MET A 42 -0.64 -1.23 9.16
CA MET A 42 -1.80 -0.40 9.48
C MET A 42 -3.11 -1.20 9.47
N SER A 43 -3.33 -2.05 8.46
CA SER A 43 -4.52 -2.91 8.39
C SER A 43 -4.55 -3.94 9.52
N ALA A 44 -3.41 -4.56 9.83
CA ALA A 44 -3.28 -5.56 10.89
C ALA A 44 -3.53 -4.96 12.28
N ALA A 45 -3.19 -3.69 12.50
CA ALA A 45 -3.46 -3.01 13.76
C ALA A 45 -4.96 -3.05 14.11
N PHE A 46 -5.86 -2.98 13.13
CA PHE A 46 -7.32 -3.03 13.34
C PHE A 46 -7.88 -4.42 13.66
N ALA A 47 -7.07 -5.49 13.55
CA ALA A 47 -7.47 -6.83 13.97
C ALA A 47 -7.40 -7.02 15.50
N PHE A 48 -6.71 -6.13 16.22
CA PHE A 48 -6.60 -6.20 17.67
C PHE A 48 -7.84 -5.60 18.35
N PRO A 49 -8.39 -6.25 19.39
CA PRO A 49 -9.49 -5.67 20.14
C PRO A 49 -9.01 -4.41 20.89
N GLY A 50 -9.75 -3.31 20.74
CA GLY A 50 -9.45 -2.02 21.39
C GLY A 50 -8.70 -1.00 20.50
N THR A 51 -8.20 -1.39 19.33
CA THR A 51 -7.62 -0.46 18.35
C THR A 51 -8.72 0.08 17.43
N GLN A 52 -9.24 1.25 17.79
CA GLN A 52 -10.21 1.94 16.96
C GLN A 52 -9.53 3.11 16.21
N GLY A 53 -10.02 3.39 15.00
CA GLY A 53 -9.51 4.49 14.16
C GLY A 53 -9.97 5.84 14.70
N LEU A 54 -9.65 6.91 13.96
CA LEU A 54 -10.04 8.28 14.32
C LEU A 54 -11.55 8.41 14.62
N GLN A 55 -12.39 7.54 14.05
CA GLN A 55 -13.84 7.53 14.32
C GLN A 55 -14.22 7.29 15.79
N ALA A 56 -13.35 6.68 16.60
CA ALA A 56 -13.65 6.37 17.99
C ALA A 56 -13.52 7.57 18.90
N GLU A 57 -12.52 8.40 18.61
CA GLU A 57 -12.20 9.58 19.41
C GLU A 57 -12.89 10.83 18.82
N PHE A 58 -13.05 10.89 17.49
CA PHE A 58 -13.63 12.03 16.79
C PHE A 58 -14.61 11.61 15.68
N PRO A 59 -15.79 11.05 16.04
CA PRO A 59 -16.77 10.55 15.06
C PRO A 59 -17.35 11.64 14.14
N HIS A 60 -17.23 12.91 14.51
CA HIS A 60 -17.71 14.06 13.73
C HIS A 60 -16.70 14.51 12.65
N LEU A 61 -15.45 14.05 12.71
CA LEU A 61 -14.41 14.41 11.73
C LEU A 61 -14.29 13.40 10.59
N VAL A 62 -14.83 12.20 10.75
CA VAL A 62 -14.71 11.15 9.72
C VAL A 62 -15.92 11.24 8.78
N PRO A 63 -15.73 11.51 7.47
CA PRO A 63 -16.83 11.59 6.53
C PRO A 63 -17.48 10.22 6.31
N ARG A 64 -18.81 10.22 6.23
CA ARG A 64 -19.61 9.05 5.85
C ARG A 64 -20.12 9.24 4.43
N VAL A 65 -19.86 8.28 3.56
CA VAL A 65 -20.42 8.25 2.21
C VAL A 65 -21.38 7.07 2.12
N ARG A 66 -22.67 7.35 1.86
CA ARG A 66 -23.74 6.34 1.81
C ARG A 66 -23.78 5.40 3.03
N GLY A 67 -23.51 5.93 4.23
CA GLY A 67 -23.52 5.16 5.48
C GLY A 67 -22.24 4.36 5.77
N VAL A 68 -21.25 4.38 4.86
CA VAL A 68 -19.93 3.77 5.08
C VAL A 68 -18.95 4.85 5.53
N TRP A 69 -18.19 4.56 6.59
CA TRP A 69 -17.10 5.44 7.03
C TRP A 69 -15.93 5.35 6.06
N ILE A 70 -15.48 6.49 5.56
CA ILE A 70 -14.19 6.58 4.88
C ILE A 70 -13.14 6.84 5.95
N ASP A 71 -12.73 5.76 6.61
CA ASP A 71 -11.74 5.75 7.67
C ASP A 71 -10.40 5.18 7.18
N GLU A 72 -9.46 5.06 8.11
CA GLU A 72 -8.13 4.53 7.84
C GLU A 72 -8.15 3.05 7.41
N ARG A 73 -9.16 2.28 7.80
CA ARG A 73 -9.31 0.87 7.40
C ARG A 73 -9.64 0.78 5.92
N PHE A 74 -10.52 1.66 5.44
CA PHE A 74 -10.84 1.75 4.03
C PHE A 74 -9.61 2.15 3.21
N ALA A 75 -8.88 3.18 3.67
CA ALA A 75 -7.67 3.63 3.01
C ALA A 75 -6.59 2.54 2.97
N SER A 76 -6.36 1.84 4.08
CA SER A 76 -5.32 0.82 4.17
C SER A 76 -5.61 -0.41 3.32
N ALA A 77 -6.85 -0.90 3.35
CA ALA A 77 -7.29 -2.01 2.50
C ALA A 77 -7.22 -1.62 1.00
N GLY A 78 -7.68 -0.42 0.66
CA GLY A 78 -7.66 0.08 -0.71
C GLY A 78 -6.24 0.21 -1.27
N MET A 79 -5.33 0.83 -0.51
CA MET A 79 -3.94 1.01 -0.93
C MET A 79 -3.16 -0.29 -1.01
N LEU A 80 -3.40 -1.23 -0.09
CA LEU A 80 -2.83 -2.58 -0.16
C LEU A 80 -3.35 -3.33 -1.40
N GLY A 81 -4.64 -3.22 -1.67
CA GLY A 81 -5.26 -3.77 -2.88
C GLY A 81 -4.67 -3.19 -4.17
N LEU A 82 -4.49 -1.87 -4.23
CA LEU A 82 -3.85 -1.20 -5.37
C LEU A 82 -2.39 -1.62 -5.54
N THR A 83 -1.65 -1.78 -4.44
CA THR A 83 -0.25 -2.25 -4.48
C THR A 83 -0.18 -3.67 -5.05
N GLY A 84 -1.05 -4.57 -4.58
CA GLY A 84 -1.14 -5.94 -5.09
C GLY A 84 -1.57 -6.00 -6.56
N LEU A 85 -2.56 -5.20 -6.95
CA LEU A 85 -3.04 -5.11 -8.34
C LEU A 85 -1.94 -4.62 -9.28
N GLY A 86 -1.27 -3.51 -8.92
CA GLY A 86 -0.15 -2.98 -9.69
C GLY A 86 0.96 -4.00 -9.87
N TYR A 87 1.34 -4.70 -8.79
CA TYR A 87 2.35 -5.76 -8.85
C TYR A 87 1.94 -6.94 -9.75
N ALA A 88 0.68 -7.37 -9.66
CA ALA A 88 0.15 -8.47 -10.46
C ALA A 88 0.09 -8.11 -11.96
N LEU A 89 -0.34 -6.89 -12.28
CA LEU A 89 -0.38 -6.38 -13.66
C LEU A 89 1.03 -6.31 -14.25
N GLU A 90 1.99 -5.76 -13.50
CA GLU A 90 3.38 -5.67 -13.94
C GLU A 90 4.01 -7.05 -14.20
N ARG A 91 3.78 -8.03 -13.29
CA ARG A 91 4.24 -9.41 -13.50
C ARG A 91 3.66 -10.04 -14.77
N ARG A 92 2.40 -9.75 -15.10
CA ARG A 92 1.75 -10.27 -16.32
C ARG A 92 2.37 -9.65 -17.57
N THR A 93 2.55 -8.33 -17.59
CA THR A 93 3.16 -7.61 -18.72
C THR A 93 4.58 -8.11 -19.03
N ARG A 94 5.40 -8.32 -17.99
CA ARG A 94 6.78 -8.82 -18.16
C ARG A 94 6.86 -10.27 -18.62
N ARG A 95 5.97 -11.14 -18.12
CA ARG A 95 5.85 -12.53 -18.62
C ARG A 95 5.46 -12.56 -20.09
N GLY A 96 4.55 -11.68 -20.52
CA GLY A 96 4.18 -11.52 -21.92
C GLY A 96 5.36 -11.09 -22.80
N HIS A 97 6.16 -10.11 -22.34
CA HIS A 97 7.38 -9.68 -23.05
C HIS A 97 8.44 -10.78 -23.14
N ARG A 98 8.72 -11.53 -22.07
CA ARG A 98 9.70 -12.64 -22.10
C ARG A 98 9.27 -13.82 -22.97
N ALA A 99 7.97 -14.00 -23.25
CA ALA A 99 7.48 -15.07 -24.12
C ALA A 99 7.59 -14.75 -25.62
N GLN A 100 7.93 -13.50 -25.97
CA GLN A 100 8.07 -13.02 -27.35
C GLN A 100 9.52 -12.85 -27.80
N VAL A 101 10.49 -13.10 -26.92
CA VAL A 101 11.94 -13.05 -27.18
C VAL A 101 12.50 -14.47 -27.12
#